data_AF-A0A935PLU3-F1
#
_entry.id   AF-A0A935PLU3-F1
#
_cell.length_a   1.000
_cell.length_b   1.000
_cell.length_c   1.000
_cell.angle_alpha   90.00
_cell.angle_beta   90.00
_cell.angle_gamma   90.00
#
_symmetry.space_group_name_H-M   'P 1'
#
loop_
_entity.id
_entity.type
_entity.pdbx_description
1 polymer ?
#
loop_
_entity_poly.entity_id
_entity_poly.type
_entity_poly.pdbx_seq_one_letter_code
_entity_poly.pdbx_strand_id
1 'polypeptide(L)'
;MRLALLLLLATVAPLGAQDGRVHVLLVTGLGGEPAEGRAFVEAATQIHETARARWGVADSSLIFLAERPADDSARISGRSTREEIGAAVMRLSRRVSPGDVLLVVVIGHGSGEGRSPE
;
A
#
# COMPACT_ATOMS: atom_id res chain seq x y z
N MET A 1 -33.43 -54.53 -13.56
CA MET A 1 -33.77 -53.17 -13.10
C MET A 1 -32.44 -52.45 -12.87
N ARG A 2 -32.12 -51.46 -13.71
CA ARG A 2 -30.77 -50.90 -13.86
C ARG A 2 -30.39 -50.01 -12.67
N LEU A 3 -29.14 -50.20 -12.24
CA LEU A 3 -28.38 -49.48 -11.22
C LEU A 3 -28.44 -47.96 -11.46
N ALA A 4 -28.84 -47.17 -10.46
CA ALA A 4 -28.73 -45.71 -10.50
C ALA A 4 -27.69 -45.28 -9.44
N LEU A 5 -26.43 -45.21 -9.87
CA LEU A 5 -25.33 -44.65 -9.11
C LEU A 5 -25.41 -43.11 -9.22
N LEU A 6 -25.85 -42.45 -8.16
CA LEU A 6 -25.83 -41.00 -8.02
C LEU A 6 -24.37 -40.55 -7.83
N LEU A 7 -23.74 -40.11 -8.92
CA LEU A 7 -22.47 -39.38 -8.88
C LEU A 7 -22.74 -37.97 -8.33
N LEU A 8 -22.38 -37.74 -7.08
CA LEU A 8 -22.31 -36.41 -6.49
C LEU A 8 -21.06 -35.71 -7.06
N LEU A 9 -21.21 -34.92 -8.12
CA LEU A 9 -20.14 -34.03 -8.58
C LEU A 9 -19.96 -32.91 -7.55
N ALA A 10 -18.99 -33.08 -6.65
CA ALA A 10 -18.44 -31.98 -5.88
C ALA A 10 -17.76 -31.02 -6.86
N THR A 11 -18.38 -29.86 -7.11
CA THR A 11 -17.71 -28.77 -7.81
C THR A 11 -16.58 -28.28 -6.92
N VAL A 12 -15.35 -28.68 -7.24
CA VAL A 12 -14.15 -28.02 -6.73
C VAL A 12 -14.19 -26.62 -7.33
N ALA A 13 -14.78 -25.66 -6.62
CA ALA A 13 -14.59 -24.27 -6.96
C ALA A 13 -13.08 -24.05 -6.97
N PRO A 14 -12.50 -23.47 -8.04
CA PRO A 14 -11.11 -23.07 -7.98
C PRO A 14 -11.01 -22.17 -6.75
N LEU A 15 -10.11 -22.51 -5.81
CA LEU A 15 -9.59 -21.52 -4.87
C LEU A 15 -9.05 -20.42 -5.77
N GLY A 16 -9.85 -19.38 -5.97
CA GLY A 16 -9.44 -18.25 -6.78
C GLY A 16 -8.08 -17.85 -6.28
N ALA A 17 -7.11 -17.78 -7.19
CA ALA A 17 -5.95 -16.94 -6.98
C ALA A 17 -6.45 -15.65 -6.33
N GLN A 18 -5.74 -15.14 -5.32
CA GLN A 18 -6.10 -13.89 -4.67
C GLN A 18 -5.99 -12.77 -5.72
N ASP A 19 -7.03 -12.61 -6.55
CA ASP A 19 -7.18 -11.63 -7.63
C ASP A 19 -7.42 -10.21 -7.08
N GLY A 20 -7.20 -10.03 -5.77
CA GLY A 20 -7.23 -8.75 -5.11
C GLY A 20 -6.20 -7.81 -5.71
N ARG A 21 -6.64 -6.58 -5.99
CA ARG A 21 -5.74 -5.52 -6.44
C ARG A 21 -4.87 -5.07 -5.27
N VAL A 22 -3.63 -4.70 -5.59
CA VAL A 22 -2.73 -4.08 -4.63
C VAL A 22 -2.89 -2.56 -4.73
N HIS A 23 -3.04 -1.91 -3.59
CA HIS A 23 -3.03 -0.46 -3.41
C HIS A 23 -1.90 -0.09 -2.46
N VAL A 24 -1.21 1.00 -2.73
CA VAL A 24 0.01 1.38 -2.01
C VAL A 24 -0.08 2.85 -1.59
N LEU A 25 0.18 3.09 -0.30
CA LEU A 25 0.41 4.42 0.26
C LEU A 25 1.83 4.46 0.85
N LEU A 26 2.69 5.29 0.28
CA LEU A 26 4.04 5.56 0.77
C LEU A 26 4.06 6.93 1.45
N VAL A 27 4.59 6.98 2.67
CA VAL A 27 4.72 8.22 3.44
C VAL A 27 6.14 8.32 3.98
N THR A 28 6.86 9.39 3.64
CA THR A 28 8.22 9.64 4.15
C THR A 28 8.33 10.96 4.89
N GLY A 29 9.35 11.07 5.75
CA GLY A 29 9.76 12.34 6.37
C GLY A 29 8.84 12.80 7.50
N LEU A 30 8.21 11.88 8.22
CA LEU A 30 7.55 12.22 9.48
C LEU A 30 8.62 12.56 10.54
N GLY A 31 8.76 13.85 10.86
CA GLY A 31 9.43 14.35 12.07
C GLY A 31 10.94 14.15 12.17
N GLY A 32 11.69 14.23 11.06
CA GLY A 32 13.14 13.95 11.03
C GLY A 32 14.07 15.12 10.76
N GLU A 33 15.37 14.88 10.96
CA GLU A 33 16.44 15.80 10.56
C GLU A 33 16.65 15.73 9.03
N PRO A 34 16.87 16.87 8.32
CA PRO A 34 16.90 16.91 6.86
C PRO A 34 17.96 16.01 6.20
N ALA A 35 19.01 15.65 6.93
CA ALA A 35 20.10 14.80 6.45
C ALA A 35 19.64 13.37 6.14
N GLU A 36 18.62 12.85 6.83
CA GLU A 36 18.14 11.46 6.70
C GLU A 36 16.94 11.33 5.74
N GLY A 37 16.23 12.42 5.48
CA GLY A 37 15.05 12.43 4.61
C GLY A 37 15.32 11.93 3.18
N ARG A 38 16.53 12.12 2.66
CA ARG A 38 16.93 11.60 1.33
C ARG A 38 16.92 10.08 1.27
N ALA A 39 17.44 9.39 2.30
CA ALA A 39 17.45 7.94 2.35
C ALA A 39 16.02 7.37 2.43
N PHE A 40 15.13 8.05 3.15
CA PHE A 40 13.72 7.65 3.22
C PHE A 40 13.00 7.79 1.88
N VAL A 41 13.23 8.90 1.18
CA VAL A 41 12.69 9.11 -0.17
C VAL A 41 13.25 8.09 -1.15
N GLU A 42 14.54 7.77 -1.08
CA GLU A 42 15.17 6.75 -1.92
C GLU A 42 14.56 5.36 -1.68
N ALA A 43 14.42 4.93 -0.43
CA ALA A 43 13.79 3.66 -0.08
C ALA A 43 12.33 3.59 -0.58
N ALA A 44 11.54 4.64 -0.35
CA ALA A 44 10.17 4.72 -0.85
C ALA A 44 10.12 4.71 -2.39
N THR A 45 11.07 5.35 -3.06
CA THR A 45 11.17 5.33 -4.53
C THR A 45 11.39 3.92 -5.06
N GLN A 46 12.25 3.12 -4.42
CA GLN A 46 12.46 1.73 -4.80
C GLN A 46 11.18 0.88 -4.65
N ILE A 47 10.40 1.13 -3.59
CA ILE A 47 9.10 0.48 -3.39
C ILE A 47 8.10 0.93 -4.46
N HIS A 48 8.04 2.23 -4.77
CA HIS A 48 7.18 2.78 -5.81
C HIS A 48 7.46 2.13 -7.18
N GLU A 49 8.73 2.07 -7.58
CA GLU A 49 9.14 1.42 -8.84
C GLU A 49 8.79 -0.07 -8.86
N THR A 50 8.99 -0.77 -7.74
CA THR A 50 8.63 -2.19 -7.62
C THR A 50 7.11 -2.38 -7.73
N ALA A 51 6.32 -1.55 -7.04
CA ALA A 51 4.87 -1.60 -7.08
C ALA A 51 4.34 -1.41 -8.51
N ARG A 52 4.92 -0.47 -9.25
CA ARG A 52 4.55 -0.22 -10.63
C ARG A 52 5.01 -1.35 -11.56
N ALA A 53 6.30 -1.68 -11.55
CA ALA A 53 6.91 -2.54 -12.55
C ALA A 53 6.71 -4.04 -12.31
N ARG A 54 6.57 -4.47 -11.04
CA ARG A 54 6.47 -5.88 -10.67
C ARG A 54 5.06 -6.27 -10.25
N TRP A 55 4.36 -5.41 -9.52
CA TRP A 55 3.02 -5.72 -9.01
C TRP A 55 1.90 -5.15 -9.89
N GLY A 56 2.23 -4.33 -10.90
CA GLY A 56 1.24 -3.74 -11.80
C GLY A 56 0.27 -2.79 -11.10
N VAL A 57 0.67 -2.16 -9.99
CA VAL A 57 -0.17 -1.20 -9.28
C VAL A 57 -0.43 -0.01 -10.19
N ALA A 58 -1.72 0.26 -10.44
CA ALA A 58 -2.13 1.41 -11.23
C ALA A 58 -1.77 2.72 -10.53
N ASP A 59 -1.41 3.76 -11.30
CA ASP A 59 -1.06 5.08 -10.75
C ASP A 59 -2.16 5.66 -9.82
N SER A 60 -3.43 5.34 -10.09
CA SER A 60 -4.55 5.75 -9.23
C SER A 60 -4.62 5.07 -7.85
N SER A 61 -3.84 4.01 -7.66
CA SER A 61 -3.73 3.17 -6.47
C SER A 61 -2.32 3.19 -5.87
N LEU A 62 -1.43 4.05 -6.36
CA LEU A 62 -0.06 4.23 -5.86
C LEU A 62 0.12 5.70 -5.48
N ILE A 63 0.02 6.00 -4.19
CA ILE A 63 0.16 7.36 -3.65
C ILE A 63 1.46 7.46 -2.88
N PHE A 64 2.29 8.44 -3.21
CA PHE A 64 3.53 8.75 -2.50
C PHE A 64 3.47 10.18 -1.96
N LEU A 65 3.60 10.31 -0.63
CA LEU A 65 3.71 11.56 0.11
C LEU A 65 5.09 11.65 0.78
N ALA A 66 5.70 12.84 0.73
CA ALA A 66 6.99 13.10 1.37
C ALA A 66 7.02 14.49 2.00
N GLU A 67 7.99 14.76 2.86
CA GLU A 67 8.15 16.08 3.49
C GLU A 67 8.30 17.21 2.44
N ARG A 68 9.12 16.96 1.40
CA ARG A 68 9.39 17.90 0.31
C ARG A 68 9.04 17.25 -1.04
N PRO A 69 7.84 17.51 -1.60
CA PRO A 69 7.43 16.97 -2.89
C PRO A 69 8.33 17.38 -4.07
N ALA A 70 9.04 18.49 -3.93
CA ALA A 70 9.99 18.96 -4.93
C ALA A 70 11.20 18.02 -5.11
N ASP A 71 11.47 17.12 -4.15
CA ASP A 71 12.59 16.18 -4.23
C ASP A 71 12.39 15.16 -5.36
N ASP A 72 11.13 14.85 -5.72
CA ASP A 72 10.76 14.05 -6.89
C ASP A 72 9.29 14.33 -7.29
N SER A 73 9.07 15.43 -7.99
CA SER A 73 7.71 15.83 -8.41
C SER A 73 7.03 14.88 -9.41
N ALA A 74 7.76 13.93 -10.00
CA ALA A 74 7.20 12.95 -10.92
C ALA A 74 6.48 11.81 -10.18
N ARG A 75 6.91 11.51 -8.95
CA ARG A 75 6.36 10.43 -8.12
C ARG A 75 5.64 10.94 -6.86
N ILE A 76 6.19 11.97 -6.23
CA ILE A 76 5.68 12.49 -4.96
C ILE A 76 4.49 13.40 -5.25
N SER A 77 3.31 12.89 -4.90
CA SER A 77 2.02 13.50 -5.19
C SER A 77 1.58 14.57 -4.18
N GLY A 78 2.28 14.72 -3.05
CA GLY A 78 1.90 15.67 -2.01
C GLY A 78 2.80 15.65 -0.78
N ARG A 79 2.56 16.59 0.13
CA ARG A 79 3.28 16.66 1.42
C ARG A 79 2.81 15.56 2.36
N SER A 80 3.69 15.02 3.20
CA SER A 80 3.34 14.04 4.24
C SER A 80 2.74 14.69 5.51
N THR A 81 1.79 15.62 5.35
CA THR A 81 1.07 16.19 6.51
C THR A 81 -0.06 15.26 6.95
N ARG A 82 -0.56 15.44 8.18
CA ARG A 82 -1.69 14.66 8.71
C ARG A 82 -2.91 14.75 7.79
N GLU A 83 -3.19 15.94 7.27
CA GLU A 83 -4.32 16.24 6.42
C GLU A 83 -4.20 15.49 5.08
N GLU A 84 -3.03 15.56 4.44
CA GLU A 84 -2.77 14.90 3.16
C GLU A 84 -2.75 13.37 3.29
N ILE A 85 -2.20 12.84 4.40
CA ILE A 85 -2.27 11.42 4.71
C ILE A 85 -3.73 10.98 4.86
N GLY A 86 -4.53 11.73 5.63
CA GLY A 86 -5.97 11.47 5.76
C GLY A 86 -6.70 11.49 4.41
N ALA A 87 -6.40 12.46 3.56
CA ALA A 87 -6.96 12.56 2.22
C ALA A 87 -6.56 11.37 1.32
N ALA A 88 -5.31 10.91 1.40
CA ALA A 88 -4.81 9.76 0.66
C ALA A 88 -5.48 8.46 1.12
N VAL A 89 -5.59 8.25 2.43
CA VAL A 89 -6.33 7.11 3.01
C VAL A 89 -7.77 7.10 2.51
N MET A 90 -8.46 8.26 2.57
CA MET A 90 -9.83 8.38 2.07
C MET A 90 -9.95 8.16 0.56
N ARG A 91 -8.92 8.51 -0.22
CA ARG A 91 -8.89 8.25 -1.66
C ARG A 91 -8.76 6.76 -1.96
N LEU A 92 -7.92 6.03 -1.24
CA LEU A 92 -7.74 4.60 -1.41
C LEU A 92 -8.92 3.81 -0.84
N SER A 93 -9.53 4.24 0.27
CA SER A 93 -10.68 3.55 0.88
C SER A 93 -11.89 3.46 -0.06
N ARG A 94 -12.06 4.43 -0.96
CA ARG A 94 -13.08 4.41 -2.02
C ARG A 94 -12.80 3.41 -3.16
N ARG A 95 -11.62 2.79 -3.18
CA ARG A 95 -11.16 1.90 -4.26
C ARG A 95 -10.96 0.47 -3.79
N VAL A 96 -10.50 0.30 -2.54
CA VAL A 96 -10.27 -1.02 -1.93
C VAL A 96 -11.59 -1.78 -1.85
N SER A 97 -11.57 -3.02 -2.34
CA SER A 97 -12.67 -3.98 -2.26
C SER A 97 -12.28 -5.19 -1.39
N PRO A 98 -13.25 -6.00 -0.90
CA PRO A 98 -12.91 -7.25 -0.23
C PRO A 98 -12.01 -8.13 -1.10
N GLY A 99 -10.91 -8.61 -0.52
CA GLY A 99 -9.88 -9.39 -1.22
C GLY A 99 -8.69 -8.57 -1.72
N ASP A 100 -8.82 -7.24 -1.86
CA ASP A 100 -7.70 -6.36 -2.18
C ASP A 100 -6.69 -6.27 -1.03
N VAL A 101 -5.45 -5.89 -1.37
CA VAL A 101 -4.38 -5.60 -0.42
C VAL A 101 -4.13 -4.09 -0.40
N LEU A 102 -4.15 -3.48 0.80
CA LEU A 102 -3.65 -2.12 1.02
C LEU A 102 -2.32 -2.19 1.77
N LEU A 103 -1.22 -1.89 1.08
CA LEU A 103 0.10 -1.72 1.67
C LEU A 103 0.30 -0.25 2.07
N VAL A 104 0.47 0.00 3.36
CA VAL A 104 0.84 1.32 3.88
C VAL A 104 2.27 1.25 4.41
N VAL A 105 3.17 2.04 3.84
CA VAL A 105 4.56 2.14 4.27
C VAL A 105 4.80 3.54 4.81
N VAL A 106 5.25 3.61 6.06
CA VAL A 106 5.61 4.87 6.72
C VAL A 106 7.09 4.79 7.10
N ILE A 107 7.87 5.74 6.61
CA ILE A 107 9.32 5.84 6.86
C ILE A 107 9.61 7.21 7.46
N GLY A 108 10.06 7.24 8.70
CA GLY A 108 10.38 8.48 9.40
C GLY A 108 10.90 8.18 10.79
N HIS A 109 11.11 9.23 11.59
CA HIS A 109 11.55 9.06 12.96
C HIS A 109 10.32 8.76 13.82
N GLY A 110 10.24 7.54 14.33
CA GLY A 110 9.26 7.21 15.35
C GLY A 110 9.67 7.86 16.67
N SER A 111 8.92 8.84 17.15
CA SER A 111 8.93 9.22 18.57
C SER A 111 8.04 8.23 19.33
N GLY A 112 8.48 6.99 19.44
CA GLY A 112 7.72 5.96 20.14
C GLY A 112 7.74 6.22 21.65
N GLU A 113 6.61 6.62 22.23
CA GLU A 113 6.28 6.20 23.59
C GLU A 113 5.90 4.72 23.52
N GLY A 114 6.90 3.85 23.52
CA GLY A 114 6.67 2.45 23.84
C GLY A 114 6.09 2.43 25.25
N ARG A 115 4.81 2.10 25.41
CA ARG A 115 4.25 1.80 26.73
C ARG A 115 5.13 0.73 27.35
N SER A 116 5.89 1.08 28.39
CA SER A 116 6.58 0.10 29.20
C SER A 116 5.56 -0.94 29.63
N PRO A 117 5.82 -2.26 29.45
CA PRO A 117 4.96 -3.27 30.03
C PRO A 117 4.97 -3.08 31.55
N GLU A 118 3.78 -2.94 32.15
CA GLU A 118 3.57 -3.10 33.59
C GLU A 118 3.70 -4.58 33.98
#